data_AF-A0A8S9MYT1-F1
#
_entry.id   AF-A0A8S9MYT1-F1
#
_cell.length_a   1.000
_cell.length_b   1.000
_cell.length_c   1.000
_cell.angle_alpha   90.00
_cell.angle_beta   90.00
_cell.angle_gamma   90.00
#
_symmetry.space_group_name_H-M   'P 1'
#
loop_
_entity.id
_entity.type
_entity.pdbx_description
1 polymer ?
#
loop_
_entity_poly.entity_id
_entity_poly.type
_entity_poly.pdbx_seq_one_letter_code
_entity_poly.pdbx_strand_id
1 'polypeptide(L)'
;MGRGRVQLRRIENKIRRQVTFSKRRAGLVKKVQEISVLCDADVALIVFSPKGKLFEYSAGSRFEFLPRLINLLRTLFYHLLTFLRPHIIFFSIYTYISLNFMF
;
A
#
# COMPACT_ATOMS: atom_id res chain seq x y z
N MET A 1 22.87 -22.35 -7.03
CA MET A 1 21.87 -22.63 -8.10
C MET A 1 21.29 -21.33 -8.64
N GLY A 2 21.68 -20.93 -9.86
CA GLY A 2 21.14 -19.72 -10.51
C GLY A 2 19.65 -19.90 -10.86
N ARG A 3 18.82 -18.90 -10.53
CA ARG A 3 17.41 -18.89 -10.96
C ARG A 3 17.32 -18.52 -12.44
N GLY A 4 16.55 -19.26 -13.22
CA GLY A 4 16.27 -18.95 -14.62
C GLY A 4 15.61 -17.57 -14.80
N ARG A 5 15.80 -16.97 -15.99
CA ARG A 5 15.24 -15.67 -16.36
C ARG A 5 13.71 -15.73 -16.33
N VAL A 6 13.07 -14.79 -15.63
CA VAL A 6 11.61 -14.69 -15.54
C VAL A 6 11.13 -13.56 -16.46
N GLN A 7 10.12 -13.82 -17.29
CA GLN A 7 9.48 -12.80 -18.13
C GLN A 7 8.84 -11.68 -17.27
N LEU A 8 8.98 -10.43 -17.70
CA LEU A 8 8.36 -9.27 -17.06
C LEU A 8 6.89 -9.16 -17.46
N ARG A 9 6.06 -9.98 -16.82
CA ARG A 9 4.60 -9.95 -16.93
C ARG A 9 3.96 -10.27 -15.60
N ARG A 10 2.67 -9.99 -15.45
CA ARG A 10 1.91 -10.38 -14.27
C ARG A 10 2.00 -11.90 -14.07
N ILE A 11 2.27 -12.32 -12.83
CA ILE A 11 2.28 -13.75 -12.47
C ILE A 11 0.82 -14.16 -12.21
N GLU A 12 0.30 -15.09 -13.01
CA GLU A 12 -1.09 -15.54 -12.89
C GLU A 12 -1.33 -16.39 -11.64
N ASN A 13 -0.44 -17.36 -11.40
CA ASN A 13 -0.55 -18.23 -10.24
C ASN A 13 -0.44 -17.42 -8.93
N LYS A 14 -1.53 -17.40 -8.15
CA LYS A 14 -1.67 -16.60 -6.92
C LYS A 14 -0.58 -16.92 -5.88
N ILE A 15 -0.27 -18.19 -5.67
CA ILE A 15 0.73 -18.65 -4.69
C ILE A 15 2.13 -18.19 -5.12
N ARG A 16 2.50 -18.44 -6.39
CA ARG A 16 3.79 -17.99 -6.95
C ARG A 16 3.92 -16.47 -6.90
N ARG A 17 2.83 -15.74 -7.20
CA ARG A 17 2.80 -14.28 -7.13
C ARG A 17 3.03 -13.78 -5.71
N GLN A 18 2.39 -14.38 -4.71
CA GLN A 18 2.58 -14.02 -3.30
C GLN A 18 4.02 -14.27 -2.82
N VAL A 19 4.57 -15.45 -3.10
CA VAL A 19 5.96 -15.78 -2.72
C VAL A 19 6.95 -14.85 -3.43
N THR A 20 6.72 -14.58 -4.72
CA THR A 20 7.59 -13.68 -5.52
C THR A 20 7.49 -12.25 -5.01
N PHE A 21 6.29 -11.77 -4.67
CA PHE A 21 6.10 -10.45 -4.06
C PHE A 21 6.89 -10.31 -2.78
N SER A 22 6.77 -11.27 -1.84
CA SER A 22 7.52 -11.24 -0.58
C SER A 22 9.03 -11.21 -0.81
N LYS A 23 9.55 -12.07 -1.71
CA LYS A 23 10.98 -12.13 -2.01
C LYS A 23 11.50 -10.87 -2.71
N ARG A 24 10.79 -10.36 -3.73
CA ARG A 24 11.21 -9.15 -4.47
C ARG A 24 11.12 -7.90 -3.61
N ARG A 25 10.07 -7.77 -2.79
CA ARG A 25 9.94 -6.65 -1.85
C ARG A 25 11.08 -6.66 -0.84
N ALA A 26 11.41 -7.81 -0.25
CA ALA A 26 12.56 -7.91 0.66
C ALA A 26 13.88 -7.53 -0.04
N GLY A 27 14.07 -7.95 -1.29
CA GLY A 27 15.23 -7.53 -2.10
C GLY A 27 15.26 -6.02 -2.39
N LEU A 28 14.12 -5.40 -2.67
CA LEU A 28 14.02 -3.95 -2.87
C LEU A 28 14.36 -3.17 -1.60
N VAL A 29 13.85 -3.59 -0.45
CA VAL A 29 14.18 -2.97 0.84
C VAL A 29 15.68 -2.98 1.09
N LYS A 30 16.36 -4.10 0.82
CA LYS A 30 17.82 -4.18 0.94
C LYS A 30 18.54 -3.19 0.04
N LYS A 31 18.13 -3.07 -1.24
CA LYS A 31 18.72 -2.10 -2.17
C LYS A 31 18.51 -0.65 -1.73
N VAL A 32 17.31 -0.33 -1.24
CA VAL A 32 17.02 1.01 -0.72
C VAL A 32 17.92 1.33 0.48
N GLN A 33 18.11 0.35 1.38
CA GLN A 33 19.05 0.48 2.50
C GLN A 33 20.50 0.66 2.03
N GLU A 34 20.95 -0.13 1.05
CA GLU A 34 22.28 -0.01 0.46
C GLU A 34 22.51 1.40 -0.11
N ILE A 35 21.56 1.93 -0.90
CA ILE A 35 21.64 3.29 -1.45
C ILE A 35 21.72 4.34 -0.34
N SER A 36 20.89 4.19 0.70
CA SER A 36 20.87 5.14 1.81
C SER A 36 22.22 5.21 2.52
N VAL A 37 22.82 4.05 2.81
CA VAL A 37 24.11 3.98 3.51
C VAL A 37 25.27 4.39 2.61
N LEU A 38 25.29 3.95 1.35
CA LEU A 38 26.42 4.20 0.44
C LEU A 38 26.49 5.66 -0.02
N CYS A 39 25.34 6.31 -0.18
CA CYS A 39 25.26 7.65 -0.76
C CYS A 39 24.82 8.72 0.25
N ASP A 40 24.66 8.37 1.53
CA ASP A 40 24.07 9.23 2.58
C ASP A 40 22.76 9.90 2.11
N ALA A 41 21.94 9.10 1.41
CA ALA A 41 20.73 9.56 0.78
C ALA A 41 19.51 9.15 1.61
N ASP A 42 18.57 10.08 1.79
CA ASP A 42 17.28 9.72 2.35
C ASP A 42 16.37 9.14 1.27
N VAL A 43 15.80 7.97 1.55
CA VAL A 43 15.01 7.21 0.59
C VAL A 43 13.80 6.55 1.25
N ALA A 44 12.67 6.56 0.55
CA ALA A 44 11.42 5.96 1.00
C ALA A 44 10.85 5.02 -0.07
N LEU A 45 10.24 3.93 0.39
CA LEU A 45 9.59 2.92 -0.44
C LEU A 45 8.18 2.65 0.08
N ILE A 46 7.18 2.81 -0.79
CA ILE A 46 5.77 2.53 -0.52
C ILE A 46 5.28 1.46 -1.48
N VAL A 47 4.74 0.37 -0.96
CA VAL A 47 4.25 -0.77 -1.75
C VAL A 47 2.86 -1.18 -1.29
N PHE A 48 1.90 -1.13 -2.20
CA PHE A 48 0.57 -1.68 -1.99
C PHE A 48 0.50 -3.12 -2.50
N SER A 49 0.05 -4.03 -1.65
CA SER A 49 -0.31 -5.37 -2.11
C SER A 49 -1.67 -5.35 -2.81
N PRO A 50 -1.95 -6.31 -3.71
CA PRO A 50 -3.27 -6.45 -4.34
C PRO A 50 -4.41 -6.75 -3.34
N LYS A 51 -4.10 -7.04 -2.07
CA LYS A 51 -5.08 -7.19 -0.98
C LYS A 51 -5.32 -5.87 -0.22
N GLY A 52 -4.77 -4.75 -0.70
CA GLY A 52 -4.88 -3.44 -0.04
C GLY A 52 -3.95 -3.23 1.15
N LYS A 53 -3.15 -4.23 1.54
CA LYS A 53 -2.16 -4.06 2.62
C LYS A 53 -1.02 -3.15 2.16
N LEU A 54 -0.78 -2.08 2.92
CA LEU A 54 0.34 -1.16 2.75
C LEU A 54 1.60 -1.73 3.40
N PHE A 55 2.72 -1.61 2.69
CA PHE A 55 4.06 -1.87 3.20
C PHE A 55 4.91 -0.64 2.93
N GLU A 56 5.53 -0.11 3.97
CA GLU A 56 6.34 1.10 3.93
C GLU A 56 7.73 0.80 4.51
N TYR A 57 8.74 1.46 3.95
CA TYR A 57 10.11 1.42 4.43
C TYR A 57 10.76 2.78 4.18
N SER A 58 11.57 3.24 5.13
CA SER A 58 12.32 4.49 5.05
C SER A 58 13.73 4.26 5.61
N ALA A 59 14.73 4.81 4.93
CA ALA A 59 16.11 4.83 5.39
C ALA A 59 16.68 6.24 5.21
N GLY A 60 17.52 6.67 6.17
CA GLY A 60 18.07 8.02 6.26
C GLY A 60 17.64 8.74 7.54
N SER A 61 18.54 9.55 8.09
CA SER A 61 18.40 10.21 9.41
C SER A 61 17.31 11.29 9.43
N ARG A 62 17.04 11.94 8.30
CA ARG A 62 15.99 12.97 8.20
C ARG A 62 14.60 12.37 8.00
N PHE A 63 14.53 11.11 7.58
CA PHE A 63 13.28 10.41 7.31
C PHE A 63 12.75 9.61 8.50
N GLU A 64 13.39 9.66 9.69
CA GLU A 64 12.88 8.98 10.90
C GLU A 64 11.44 9.38 11.28
N PHE A 65 11.01 10.59 10.89
CA PHE A 65 9.66 11.10 11.16
C PHE A 65 8.63 10.74 10.07
N LEU A 66 9.08 10.47 8.84
CA LEU A 66 8.19 10.18 7.71
C LEU A 66 7.34 8.89 7.85
N PRO A 67 7.84 7.76 8.41
CA PRO A 67 6.95 6.63 8.66
C PRO A 67 5.88 6.98 9.70
N ARG A 68 6.17 7.85 10.69
CA ARG A 68 5.14 8.31 11.64
C ARG A 68 4.11 9.20 10.96
N LEU A 69 4.53 10.15 10.11
CA LEU A 69 3.63 11.03 9.39
C LEU A 69 2.74 10.27 8.40
N ILE A 70 3.30 9.31 7.66
CA ILE A 70 2.53 8.45 6.74
C ILE A 70 1.54 7.59 7.51
N ASN A 71 1.91 7.03 8.66
CA ASN A 71 0.99 6.29 9.52
C ASN A 71 -0.12 7.19 10.09
N LEU A 72 0.19 8.44 10.44
CA LEU A 72 -0.77 9.43 10.92
C LEU A 72 -1.76 9.78 9.81
N LEU A 73 -1.28 10.16 8.62
CA LEU A 73 -2.11 10.47 7.45
C LEU A 73 -2.94 9.26 7.03
N ARG A 74 -2.38 8.05 7.06
CA ARG A 74 -3.11 6.82 6.78
C ARG A 74 -4.25 6.62 7.78
N THR A 75 -3.98 6.77 9.08
CA THR A 75 -4.98 6.65 10.13
C THR A 75 -6.06 7.72 9.97
N LEU A 76 -5.68 8.97 9.73
CA LEU A 76 -6.60 10.07 9.50
C LEU A 76 -7.44 9.85 8.25
N PHE A 77 -6.86 9.36 7.16
CA PHE A 77 -7.59 9.09 5.92
C PHE A 77 -8.55 7.89 6.08
N TYR A 78 -8.15 6.82 6.77
CA TYR A 78 -9.07 5.72 7.10
C TYR A 78 -10.18 6.17 8.04
N HIS A 79 -9.86 7.00 9.04
CA HIS A 79 -10.86 7.52 9.97
C HIS A 79 -11.83 8.46 9.23
N LEU A 80 -11.32 9.34 8.37
CA LEU A 80 -12.11 10.22 7.51
C LEU A 80 -13.01 9.40 6.57
N LEU A 81 -12.47 8.39 5.88
CA LEU A 81 -13.25 7.49 5.03
C LEU A 81 -14.30 6.71 5.82
N THR A 82 -13.98 6.27 7.04
CA THR A 82 -14.93 5.57 7.92
C THR A 82 -16.01 6.53 8.43
N PHE A 83 -15.69 7.80 8.63
CA PHE A 83 -16.64 8.85 9.03
C PHE A 83 -17.53 9.30 7.87
N LEU A 84 -17.04 9.27 6.63
CA LEU A 84 -17.81 9.54 5.40
C LEU A 84 -18.62 8.33 4.89
N ARG A 85 -18.21 7.10 5.20
CA ARG A 85 -18.94 5.87 4.85
C ARG A 85 -20.39 5.82 5.37
N PRO A 86 -20.74 6.17 6.62
CA PRO A 86 -22.12 6.15 7.08
C PRO A 86 -22.97 7.18 6.33
N HIS A 87 -22.42 8.34 5.96
CA HIS A 87 -23.16 9.36 5.21
C HIS A 87 -23.49 8.91 3.77
N ILE A 88 -22.56 8.23 3.09
CA ILE A 88 -22.80 7.71 1.74
C ILE A 88 -23.82 6.56 1.77
N ILE A 89 -23.76 5.68 2.77
CA ILE A 89 -24.72 4.58 2.92
C ILE A 89 -26.12 5.13 3.29
N PHE A 90 -26.21 6.11 4.21
CA PHE A 90 -27.48 6.77 4.53
C PHE A 90 -28.09 7.48 3.32
N PHE A 91 -27.28 8.21 2.54
CA PHE A 91 -27.76 8.89 1.34
C PHE A 91 -28.23 7.89 0.27
N SER A 92 -27.49 6.80 0.06
CA SER A 92 -27.87 5.75 -0.89
C SER A 92 -29.16 5.02 -0.47
N ILE A 93 -29.35 4.73 0.82
CA ILE A 93 -30.56 4.09 1.33
C ILE A 93 -31.75 5.05 1.23
N TYR A 94 -31.59 6.31 1.62
CA TYR A 94 -32.66 7.30 1.57
C TYR A 94 -33.11 7.57 0.13
N THR A 95 -32.16 7.69 -0.81
CA THR A 95 -32.47 7.86 -2.24
C THR A 95 -33.18 6.62 -2.80
N TYR A 96 -32.74 5.40 -2.43
CA TYR A 96 -33.38 4.16 -2.86
C TYR A 96 -34.82 3.99 -2.32
N ILE A 97 -35.04 4.36 -1.06
CA ILE A 97 -36.38 4.35 -0.44
C ILE A 97 -37.29 5.41 -1.09
N SER A 98 -36.81 6.64 -1.28
CA SER A 98 -37.59 7.69 -1.95
C SER A 98 -37.94 7.33 -3.41
N LEU A 99 -37.06 6.64 -4.14
CA LEU A 99 -37.32 6.26 -5.53
C LEU A 99 -38.34 5.12 -5.65
N ASN A 100 -38.42 4.21 -4.66
CA ASN A 100 -39.38 3.09 -4.65
C ASN A 100 -40.75 3.48 -4.08
N PHE A 101 -40.88 4.58 -3.35
CA PHE A 101 -42.17 5.07 -2.83
C PHE A 101 -42.85 6.08 -3.77
N MET A 102 -42.16 6.48 -4.85
CA MET A 102 -42.68 7.42 -5.85
C MET A 102 -43.08 6.73 -7.17
N PHE A 103 -43.33 5.42 -7.13
CA PHE A 103 -43.95 4.61 -8.17
C PHE A 103 -44.94 3.62 -7.57
#